data_AF-K8AE16-F1
#
_entry.id   AF-K8AE16-F1
#
_cell.length_a   1.000
_cell.length_b   1.000
_cell.length_c   1.000
_cell.angle_alpha   90.00
_cell.angle_beta   90.00
_cell.angle_gamma   90.00
#
_symmetry.space_group_name_H-M   'P 1'
#
loop_
_entity.id
_entity.type
_entity.pdbx_description
1 polymer ?
#
loop_
_entity_poly.entity_id
_entity_poly.type
_entity_poly.pdbx_seq_one_letter_code
_entity_poly.pdbx_strand_id
1 'polypeptide(L)'
;MHKRAWFYRVMLFALYVSALAALLIVTVDKYAWMSEIDPAISSDMIIRDAGAANGGVTAFLALVFALITQVFLYFVEKSKPWKFLSAVCVTLAILIYALR
;
A
#
# COMPACT_ATOMS: atom_id res chain seq x y z
N MET A 1 -15.79 -28.20 4.37
CA MET A 1 -14.49 -27.53 4.51
C MET A 1 -14.23 -26.43 3.45
N HIS A 2 -14.85 -26.47 2.26
CA HIS A 2 -14.58 -25.51 1.17
C HIS A 2 -15.01 -24.04 1.42
N LYS A 3 -16.13 -23.79 2.13
CA LYS A 3 -16.67 -22.44 2.34
C LYS A 3 -15.78 -21.55 3.23
N ARG A 4 -15.12 -22.14 4.23
CA ARG A 4 -14.23 -21.40 5.15
C ARG A 4 -12.99 -20.87 4.43
N ALA A 5 -12.36 -21.70 3.59
CA ALA A 5 -11.20 -21.30 2.80
C ALA A 5 -11.52 -20.13 1.84
N TRP A 6 -12.70 -20.13 1.23
CA TRP A 6 -13.14 -19.03 0.37
C TRP A 6 -13.33 -17.72 1.14
N PHE A 7 -13.89 -17.77 2.35
CA PHE A 7 -14.07 -16.59 3.19
C PHE A 7 -12.73 -15.96 3.60
N TYR A 8 -11.74 -16.78 3.98
CA TYR A 8 -10.39 -16.30 4.30
C TYR A 8 -9.70 -15.65 3.11
N ARG A 9 -9.87 -16.19 1.89
CA ARG A 9 -9.31 -15.60 0.67
C ARG A 9 -9.86 -14.19 0.44
N VAL A 10 -11.18 -14.04 0.48
CA VAL A 10 -11.84 -12.74 0.26
C VAL A 10 -11.41 -11.73 1.33
N MET A 11 -11.38 -12.16 2.60
CA MET A 11 -10.95 -11.31 3.71
C MET A 11 -9.50 -10.84 3.56
N LEU A 12 -8.56 -11.74 3.22
CA LEU A 12 -7.16 -11.37 3.03
C LEU A 12 -6.96 -10.48 1.80
N PHE A 13 -7.73 -10.71 0.73
CA PHE A 13 -7.70 -9.84 -0.45
C PHE A 13 -8.22 -8.45 -0.13
N ALA A 14 -9.31 -8.34 0.64
CA ALA A 14 -9.84 -7.05 1.08
C ALA A 14 -8.84 -6.31 1.97
N LEU A 15 -8.17 -7.01 2.91
CA LEU A 15 -7.10 -6.44 3.72
C LEU A 15 -5.95 -5.92 2.85
N TYR A 16 -5.52 -6.71 1.87
CA TYR A 16 -4.46 -6.30 0.95
C TYR A 16 -4.84 -5.05 0.13
N VAL A 17 -6.06 -5.00 -0.42
CA VAL A 17 -6.55 -3.82 -1.17
C VAL A 17 -6.62 -2.59 -0.27
N SER A 18 -7.08 -2.74 0.99
CA SER A 18 -7.11 -1.63 1.94
C SER A 18 -5.71 -1.14 2.31
N ALA A 19 -4.74 -2.05 2.44
CA ALA A 19 -3.35 -1.70 2.70
C ALA A 19 -2.73 -0.94 1.53
N LEU A 20 -3.00 -1.38 0.29
CA LEU A 20 -2.61 -0.68 -0.93
C LEU A 20 -3.21 0.72 -1.02
N ALA A 21 -4.50 0.85 -0.74
CA ALA A 21 -5.19 2.15 -0.74
C ALA A 21 -4.60 3.09 0.32
N ALA A 22 -4.33 2.59 1.53
CA ALA A 22 -3.65 3.36 2.57
C ALA A 22 -2.25 3.81 2.13
N LEU A 23 -1.50 2.91 1.48
CA LEU A 23 -0.18 3.21 0.94
C LEU A 23 -0.28 4.36 -0.07
N LEU A 24 -1.17 4.26 -1.07
CA LEU A 24 -1.40 5.30 -2.08
C LEU A 24 -1.85 6.65 -1.49
N ILE A 25 -2.77 6.66 -0.53
CA ILE A 25 -3.25 7.89 0.12
C ILE A 25 -2.12 8.60 0.88
N VAL A 26 -1.19 7.84 1.45
CA VAL A 26 -0.02 8.38 2.17
C VAL A 26 1.09 8.79 1.20
N THR A 27 1.13 8.21 0.00
CA THR A 27 2.06 8.58 -1.08
C THR A 27 1.66 9.89 -1.76
N VAL A 28 0.37 10.12 -1.98
CA VAL A 28 -0.11 11.30 -2.72
C VAL A 28 0.09 12.56 -1.88
N ASP A 29 0.79 13.54 -2.47
CA ASP A 29 0.95 14.85 -1.87
C ASP A 29 -0.38 15.62 -1.95
N LYS A 30 -1.05 15.71 -0.80
CA LYS A 30 -2.38 16.32 -0.65
C LYS A 30 -2.39 17.82 -0.93
N TYR A 31 -1.22 18.44 -1.05
CA TYR A 31 -1.06 19.87 -1.27
C TYR A 31 -0.39 20.19 -2.61
N ALA A 32 -0.14 19.18 -3.47
CA ALA A 32 0.41 19.39 -4.81
C ALA A 32 -0.40 20.43 -5.61
N TRP A 33 -1.72 20.39 -5.49
CA TRP A 33 -2.63 21.34 -6.14
C TRP A 33 -2.44 22.80 -5.66
N MET A 34 -1.97 23.03 -4.44
CA MET A 34 -1.71 24.40 -3.94
C MET A 34 -0.52 25.03 -4.65
N SER A 35 0.54 24.24 -4.89
CA SER A 35 1.70 24.71 -5.65
C SER A 35 1.43 24.94 -7.13
N GLU A 36 0.36 24.35 -7.68
CA GLU A 36 -0.09 24.62 -9.05
C GLU A 36 -0.89 25.93 -9.16
N ILE A 37 -1.57 26.36 -8.09
CA ILE A 37 -2.42 27.56 -8.08
C ILE A 37 -1.65 28.80 -7.63
N ASP A 38 -0.72 28.66 -6.68
CA ASP A 38 0.13 29.77 -6.22
C ASP A 38 1.62 29.38 -6.33
N PRO A 39 2.34 29.92 -7.33
CA PRO A 39 3.76 29.63 -7.52
C PRO A 39 4.65 30.24 -6.43
N ALA A 40 4.13 31.10 -5.54
CA ALA A 40 4.86 31.55 -4.35
C ALA A 40 4.94 30.46 -3.27
N ILE A 41 4.07 29.44 -3.32
CA ILE A 41 4.09 28.29 -2.42
C ILE A 41 4.88 27.16 -3.09
N SER A 42 6.17 27.09 -2.81
CA SER A 42 7.00 25.99 -3.30
C SER A 42 6.54 24.66 -2.68
N SER A 43 6.34 23.63 -3.51
CA SER A 43 5.99 22.28 -3.08
C SER A 43 6.96 21.74 -2.02
N ASP A 44 8.23 22.15 -2.10
CA ASP A 44 9.30 21.76 -1.17
C ASP A 44 9.12 22.33 0.26
N MET A 45 8.45 23.48 0.42
CA MET A 45 8.08 24.01 1.75
C MET A 45 6.88 23.27 2.34
N ILE A 46 5.90 22.86 1.51
CA ILE A 46 4.71 22.15 1.98
C ILE A 46 5.06 20.73 2.45
N ILE A 47 5.94 20.05 1.71
CA ILE A 47 6.43 18.69 2.04
C ILE A 47 7.16 18.69 3.40
N ARG A 48 7.94 19.73 3.69
CA ARG A 48 8.67 19.86 4.97
C ARG A 48 7.76 20.09 6.18
N ASP A 49 6.72 20.91 6.05
CA ASP A 49 5.86 21.30 7.18
C ASP A 49 4.67 20.36 7.41
N ALA A 50 4.16 19.66 6.38
CA ALA A 50 2.94 18.85 6.48
C ALA A 50 3.12 17.43 7.05
N GLY A 51 4.33 17.03 7.44
CA GLY A 51 4.57 15.76 8.14
C GLY A 51 5.39 14.72 7.38
N ALA A 52 6.42 15.13 6.64
CA ALA A 52 7.41 14.24 6.02
C ALA A 52 8.00 13.20 7.01
N ALA A 53 8.15 13.55 8.29
CA ALA A 53 8.64 12.63 9.32
C ALA A 53 7.68 11.45 9.59
N ASN A 54 6.37 11.69 9.59
CA ASN A 54 5.36 10.68 9.92
C ASN A 54 4.81 9.97 8.67
N GLY A 55 4.80 10.65 7.52
CA GLY A 55 4.38 10.08 6.25
C GLY A 55 5.27 8.91 5.83
N GLY A 56 6.59 9.02 6.01
CA GLY A 56 7.55 7.94 5.73
C GLY A 56 7.25 6.69 6.55
N VAL A 57 7.13 6.85 7.87
CA VAL A 57 6.85 5.77 8.82
C VAL A 57 5.49 5.12 8.54
N THR A 58 4.46 5.90 8.23
CA THR A 58 3.11 5.37 7.96
C THR A 58 3.07 4.52 6.69
N ALA A 59 3.73 4.92 5.60
CA ALA A 59 3.78 4.08 4.40
C ALA A 59 4.67 2.85 4.59
N PHE A 60 5.74 2.95 5.39
CA PHE A 60 6.53 1.79 5.76
C PHE A 60 5.69 0.76 6.53
N LEU A 61 4.88 1.20 7.50
CA LEU A 61 3.92 0.33 8.19
C LEU A 61 2.88 -0.26 7.23
N ALA A 62 2.35 0.53 6.30
CA ALA A 62 1.40 0.05 5.30
C ALA A 62 2.02 -1.02 4.38
N LEU A 63 3.28 -0.85 3.98
CA LEU A 63 4.04 -1.83 3.20
C LEU A 63 4.27 -3.12 4.00
N VAL A 64 4.74 -3.02 5.25
CA VAL A 64 4.94 -4.18 6.12
C VAL A 64 3.64 -4.95 6.30
N PHE A 65 2.53 -4.24 6.53
CA PHE A 65 1.21 -4.85 6.67
C PHE A 65 0.76 -5.56 5.37
N ALA A 66 0.99 -4.95 4.21
CA ALA A 66 0.69 -5.55 2.90
C ALA A 66 1.52 -6.83 2.67
N LEU A 67 2.82 -6.82 3.01
CA LEU A 67 3.70 -7.97 2.90
C LEU A 67 3.27 -9.11 3.82
N ILE A 68 2.96 -8.83 5.08
CA ILE A 68 2.47 -9.84 6.04
C ILE A 68 1.20 -10.49 5.50
N THR A 69 0.25 -9.70 5.00
CA THR A 69 -1.00 -10.21 4.43
C THR A 69 -0.75 -11.17 3.25
N GLN A 70 0.24 -10.85 2.40
CA GLN A 70 0.61 -11.67 1.25
C GLN A 70 1.37 -12.94 1.61
N VAL A 71 2.18 -12.91 2.67
CA VAL A 71 2.80 -14.10 3.27
C VAL A 71 1.72 -15.04 3.81
N PHE A 72 0.74 -14.53 4.56
CA PHE A 72 -0.38 -15.34 5.04
C PHE A 72 -1.19 -15.95 3.89
N LEU A 73 -1.49 -15.18 2.83
CA LEU A 73 -2.14 -15.71 1.63
C LEU A 73 -1.33 -16.82 0.97
N TYR A 74 -0.01 -16.66 0.89
CA TYR A 74 0.89 -17.65 0.29
C TYR A 74 0.94 -18.97 1.08
N PHE A 75 0.89 -18.91 2.42
CA PHE A 75 0.89 -20.09 3.30
C PHE A 75 -0.46 -20.81 3.33
N VAL A 76 -1.56 -20.07 3.37
CA VAL A 76 -2.92 -20.64 3.39
C VAL A 76 -3.26 -21.30 2.06
N GLU A 77 -2.74 -20.76 0.96
CA GLU A 77 -3.14 -21.19 -0.38
C GLU A 77 -2.21 -22.24 -0.98
N LYS A 78 -2.72 -23.45 -1.22
CA LYS A 78 -1.96 -24.53 -1.89
C LYS A 78 -1.95 -24.40 -3.42
N SER A 79 -2.79 -23.56 -3.98
CA SER A 79 -2.98 -23.43 -5.44
C SER A 79 -1.87 -22.61 -6.10
N LYS A 80 -1.18 -23.19 -7.09
CA LYS A 80 -0.14 -22.51 -7.90
C LYS A 80 -0.53 -21.13 -8.46
N PRO A 81 -1.72 -20.92 -9.07
CA PRO A 81 -2.06 -19.61 -9.67
C PRO A 81 -2.21 -18.49 -8.63
N TRP A 82 -2.72 -18.81 -7.44
CA TRP A 82 -2.89 -17.82 -6.38
C TRP A 82 -1.58 -17.43 -5.70
N LYS A 83 -0.63 -18.36 -5.64
CA LYS A 83 0.75 -18.06 -5.21
C LYS A 83 1.44 -17.11 -6.17
N PHE A 84 1.24 -17.29 -7.48
CA PHE A 84 1.73 -16.36 -8.49
C PHE A 84 1.09 -14.97 -8.33
N LEU A 85 -0.23 -14.90 -8.12
CA LEU A 85 -0.93 -13.64 -7.88
C LEU A 85 -0.43 -12.93 -6.62
N SER A 86 -0.18 -13.67 -5.52
CA SER A 86 0.43 -13.12 -4.30
C SER A 86 1.81 -12.52 -4.57
N ALA A 87 2.65 -13.20 -5.36
CA ALA A 87 3.97 -12.67 -5.74
C ALA A 87 3.86 -11.38 -6.58
N VAL A 88 2.93 -11.33 -7.56
CA VAL A 88 2.67 -10.12 -8.36
C VAL A 88 2.23 -8.95 -7.47
N CYS A 89 1.35 -9.22 -6.50
CA CYS A 89 0.92 -8.24 -5.52
C CYS A 89 2.10 -7.70 -4.70
N VAL A 90 2.95 -8.56 -4.15
CA VAL A 90 4.16 -8.13 -3.42
C VAL A 90 5.05 -7.23 -4.28
N THR A 91 5.30 -7.62 -5.53
CA THR A 91 6.10 -6.81 -6.47
C THR A 91 5.47 -5.43 -6.69
N LEU A 92 4.15 -5.36 -6.86
CA LEU A 92 3.41 -4.10 -7.00
C LEU A 92 3.54 -3.21 -5.75
N ALA A 93 3.36 -3.77 -4.55
CA ALA A 93 3.47 -3.00 -3.31
C ALA A 93 4.87 -2.42 -3.11
N ILE A 94 5.91 -3.20 -3.43
CA ILE A 94 7.31 -2.75 -3.40
C ILE A 94 7.54 -1.65 -4.43
N LEU A 95 7.04 -1.81 -5.66
CA LEU A 95 7.18 -0.82 -6.73
C LEU A 95 6.53 0.52 -6.33
N ILE A 96 5.31 0.48 -5.80
CA ILE A 96 4.58 1.68 -5.36
C ILE A 96 5.34 2.40 -4.24
N TYR A 97 5.90 1.64 -3.29
CA TYR A 97 6.71 2.23 -2.22
C TYR A 97 8.04 2.79 -2.72
N ALA A 98 8.66 2.16 -3.71
CA ALA A 98 9.93 2.62 -4.30
C ALA A 98 9.75 3.85 -5.21
N LEU A 99 8.56 4.03 -5.80
CA LEU A 99 8.20 5.18 -6.65
C LEU A 99 7.64 6.37 -5.86
N ARG A 100 7.49 6.23 -4.54
CA ARG A 100 7.15 7.31 -3.62
C ARG A 100 8.32 8.27 -3.45
#